data_AF-A0A9P4HYU2-F1
#
_entry.id   AF-A0A9P4HYU2-F1
#
_cell.length_a   1.000
_cell.length_b   1.000
_cell.length_c   1.000
_cell.angle_alpha   90.00
_cell.angle_beta   90.00
_cell.angle_gamma   90.00
#
_symmetry.space_group_name_H-M   'P 1'
#
loop_
_entity.id
_entity.type
_entity.pdbx_description
1 polymer ?
#
loop_
_entity_poly.entity_id
_entity_poly.type
_entity_poly.pdbx_seq_one_letter_code
_entity_poly.pdbx_strand_id
1 'polypeptide(L)'
;QSTEAFSKLLSQIFDLSHTHFKHLSTRPPDTHLSLIPPSLPSFLGNTAATHHLRAAYVTHLISSRLTARIFTPFLFSLDSPTDTDTDTLFATMSAQLRARSPRKEALWRHQTLTTLFTGSDAKRRINAAASSIVEDIVTSITPFAEPSEEEGIRTAVRRIVKLAAETWRFARLERELISAHMPAVGAGSEEDSKEGFWTPQAFDPAEFPGSGSPTMSAVVSSIGPLDEKEGEGADRKVLLRLFPVVRRECRQKDWRDGEGGDEDQGCVYSHGLALYDDDPPVVSR
;
A
#
# COMPACT_ATOMS: atom_id res chain seq x y z
N GLN A 1 8.80 -14.75 -5.21
CA GLN A 1 9.42 -13.51 -5.74
C GLN A 1 8.57 -12.28 -5.45
N SER A 2 7.24 -12.33 -5.64
CA SER A 2 6.34 -11.20 -5.33
C SER A 2 6.33 -10.79 -3.85
N THR A 3 6.32 -11.74 -2.91
CA THR A 3 6.36 -11.46 -1.46
C THR A 3 7.54 -10.59 -1.03
N GLU A 4 8.77 -11.00 -1.40
CA GLU A 4 10.01 -10.29 -1.08
C GLU A 4 10.03 -8.86 -1.66
N ALA A 5 9.44 -8.66 -2.84
CA ALA A 5 9.36 -7.36 -3.47
C ALA A 5 8.43 -6.39 -2.71
N PHE A 6 7.29 -6.88 -2.18
CA PHE A 6 6.41 -6.09 -1.32
C PHE A 6 7.04 -5.81 0.05
N SER A 7 7.74 -6.78 0.65
CA SER A 7 8.52 -6.56 1.88
C SER A 7 9.58 -5.47 1.70
N LYS A 8 10.32 -5.52 0.59
CA LYS A 8 11.33 -4.50 0.26
C LYS A 8 10.70 -3.13 0.04
N LEU A 9 9.54 -3.07 -0.61
CA LEU A 9 8.81 -1.82 -0.80
C LEU A 9 8.39 -1.22 0.54
N LEU A 10 7.79 -2.02 1.42
CA LEU A 10 7.41 -1.59 2.76
C LEU A 10 8.61 -1.08 3.56
N SER A 11 9.75 -1.80 3.53
CA SER A 11 10.99 -1.38 4.17
C SER A 11 11.44 0.00 3.68
N GLN A 12 11.45 0.25 2.37
CA GLN A 12 11.85 1.56 1.83
C GLN A 12 10.93 2.69 2.25
N ILE A 13 9.61 2.43 2.35
CA ILE A 13 8.64 3.41 2.83
C ILE A 13 8.91 3.72 4.31
N PHE A 14 9.11 2.70 5.14
CA PHE A 14 9.44 2.91 6.55
C PHE A 14 10.77 3.64 6.75
N ASP A 15 11.82 3.23 6.04
CA ASP A 15 13.13 3.87 6.11
C ASP A 15 13.03 5.36 5.79
N LEU A 16 12.28 5.71 4.74
CA LEU A 16 12.00 7.11 4.39
C LEU A 16 11.27 7.83 5.52
N SER A 17 10.16 7.28 6.00
CA SER A 17 9.30 7.89 7.02
C SER A 17 10.07 8.11 8.34
N HIS A 18 10.84 7.12 8.79
CA HIS A 18 11.61 7.22 10.03
C HIS A 18 12.87 8.07 9.90
N THR A 19 13.45 8.21 8.70
CA THR A 19 14.68 9.00 8.51
C THR A 19 14.37 10.50 8.40
N HIS A 20 13.41 10.88 7.56
CA HIS A 20 13.21 12.27 7.15
C HIS A 20 12.14 13.04 7.95
N PHE A 21 11.30 12.35 8.73
CA PHE A 21 10.15 12.96 9.41
C PHE A 21 10.28 12.99 10.93
N LYS A 22 11.51 13.02 11.46
CA LYS A 22 11.79 13.09 12.90
C LYS A 22 11.41 14.44 13.48
N HIS A 23 11.77 15.54 12.82
CA HIS A 23 11.57 16.88 13.37
C HIS A 23 10.64 17.71 12.50
N LEU A 24 9.72 18.42 13.15
CA LEU A 24 8.86 19.40 12.50
C LEU A 24 9.33 20.80 12.91
N SER A 25 9.96 21.51 11.97
CA SER A 25 10.51 22.85 12.20
C SER A 25 9.48 23.94 11.94
N THR A 26 8.50 23.69 11.05
CA THR A 26 7.44 24.64 10.69
C THR A 26 6.08 23.97 10.77
N ARG A 27 5.06 24.70 11.22
CA ARG A 27 3.69 24.19 11.21
C ARG A 27 3.23 23.97 9.76
N PRO A 28 2.67 22.79 9.42
CA PRO A 28 2.12 22.53 8.10
C PRO A 28 0.96 23.49 7.76
N PRO A 29 0.72 23.79 6.47
CA PRO A 29 -0.42 24.60 6.06
C PRO A 29 -1.76 23.98 6.48
N ASP A 30 -2.76 24.81 6.78
CA ASP A 30 -4.08 24.34 7.26
C ASP A 30 -4.79 23.45 6.24
N THR A 31 -4.50 23.61 4.94
CA THR A 31 -4.98 22.71 3.87
C THR A 31 -4.56 21.26 4.12
N HIS A 32 -3.30 21.03 4.53
CA HIS A 32 -2.80 19.68 4.85
C HIS A 32 -3.29 19.21 6.22
N LEU A 33 -3.42 20.10 7.20
CA LEU A 33 -3.94 19.74 8.52
C LEU A 33 -5.39 19.27 8.47
N SER A 34 -6.21 19.84 7.58
CA SER A 34 -7.61 19.43 7.39
C SER A 34 -7.78 18.01 6.84
N LEU A 35 -6.72 17.44 6.23
CA LEU A 35 -6.73 16.08 5.68
C LEU A 35 -6.36 15.01 6.72
N ILE A 36 -5.91 15.42 7.91
CA ILE A 36 -5.57 14.50 8.99
C ILE A 36 -6.87 13.93 9.57
N PRO A 37 -7.01 12.59 9.68
CA PRO A 37 -8.17 11.99 10.31
C PRO A 37 -8.35 12.50 11.75
N PRO A 38 -9.56 12.94 12.15
CA PRO A 38 -9.78 13.48 13.48
C PRO A 38 -9.65 12.43 14.59
N SER A 39 -9.67 11.14 14.23
CA SER A 39 -9.44 10.02 15.15
C SER A 39 -7.98 9.83 15.53
N LEU A 40 -7.04 10.47 14.82
CA LEU A 40 -5.61 10.35 15.09
C LEU A 40 -5.17 11.42 16.10
N PRO A 41 -4.38 11.07 17.13
CA PRO A 41 -3.81 12.07 18.03
C PRO A 41 -2.92 13.06 17.30
N SER A 42 -2.84 14.28 17.83
CA SER A 42 -1.97 15.32 17.25
C SER A 42 -0.50 14.89 17.26
N PHE A 43 0.16 14.98 16.10
CA PHE A 43 1.58 14.64 15.92
C PHE A 43 2.46 15.86 15.56
N LEU A 44 1.97 17.07 15.83
CA LEU A 44 2.68 18.33 15.53
C LEU A 44 3.82 18.65 16.52
N GLY A 45 3.95 17.91 17.62
CA GLY A 45 5.07 18.05 18.57
C GLY A 45 6.33 17.29 18.14
N ASN A 46 7.40 17.33 18.93
CA ASN A 46 8.67 16.62 18.65
C ASN A 46 9.06 15.65 19.79
N THR A 47 8.08 14.94 20.36
CA THR A 47 8.30 13.80 21.26
C THR A 47 8.46 12.50 20.46
N ALA A 48 9.04 11.45 21.07
CA ALA A 48 9.15 10.14 20.43
C ALA A 48 7.81 9.62 19.89
N ALA A 49 6.74 9.69 20.70
CA ALA A 49 5.39 9.32 20.27
C ALA A 49 4.92 10.11 19.03
N THR A 50 5.13 11.43 19.01
CA THR A 50 4.77 12.23 17.82
C THR A 50 5.61 11.93 16.59
N HIS A 51 6.87 11.53 16.76
CA HIS A 51 7.72 11.14 15.63
C HIS A 51 7.17 9.86 14.98
N HIS A 52 6.79 8.87 15.79
CA HIS A 52 6.16 7.64 15.30
C HIS A 52 4.81 7.89 14.64
N LEU A 53 3.95 8.70 15.25
CA LEU A 53 2.67 9.05 14.64
C LEU A 53 2.83 9.80 13.31
N ARG A 54 3.82 10.70 13.22
CA ARG A 54 4.13 11.39 11.96
C ARG A 54 4.66 10.42 10.91
N ALA A 55 5.59 9.54 11.29
CA ALA A 55 6.11 8.51 10.39
C ALA A 55 4.99 7.58 9.91
N ALA A 56 4.08 7.15 10.79
CA ALA A 56 2.92 6.35 10.44
C ALA A 56 1.98 7.08 9.47
N TYR A 57 1.69 8.37 9.72
CA TYR A 57 0.87 9.16 8.81
C TYR A 57 1.52 9.33 7.42
N VAL A 58 2.83 9.58 7.36
CA VAL A 58 3.58 9.65 6.09
C VAL A 58 3.58 8.32 5.36
N THR A 59 3.80 7.21 6.07
CA THR A 59 3.71 5.85 5.53
C THR A 59 2.32 5.57 4.96
N HIS A 60 1.26 5.96 5.67
CA HIS A 60 -0.12 5.89 5.15
C HIS A 60 -0.29 6.68 3.85
N LEU A 61 0.16 7.94 3.80
CA LEU A 61 0.03 8.78 2.62
C LEU A 61 0.74 8.16 1.41
N ILE A 62 1.99 7.73 1.57
CA ILE A 62 2.76 7.10 0.49
C ILE A 62 2.03 5.85 -0.01
N SER A 63 1.70 4.93 0.90
CA SER A 63 1.03 3.67 0.54
C SER A 63 -0.35 3.87 -0.08
N SER A 64 -1.13 4.85 0.41
CA SER A 64 -2.45 5.18 -0.14
C SER A 64 -2.33 5.71 -1.56
N ARG A 65 -1.36 6.61 -1.83
CA ARG A 65 -1.11 7.14 -3.18
C ARG A 65 -0.60 6.06 -4.13
N LEU A 66 0.35 5.22 -3.70
CA LEU A 66 0.82 4.08 -4.50
C LEU A 66 -0.32 3.11 -4.81
N THR A 67 -1.19 2.83 -3.84
CA THR A 67 -2.33 1.95 -4.05
C THR A 67 -3.28 2.55 -5.09
N ALA A 68 -3.69 3.80 -4.89
CA ALA A 68 -4.63 4.48 -5.77
C ALA A 68 -4.11 4.72 -7.20
N ARG A 69 -2.80 4.96 -7.37
CA ARG A 69 -2.21 5.37 -8.67
C ARG A 69 -1.47 4.26 -9.40
N ILE A 70 -0.93 3.27 -8.68
CA ILE A 70 -0.17 2.17 -9.28
C ILE A 70 -0.93 0.86 -9.15
N PHE A 71 -1.38 0.53 -7.93
CA PHE A 71 -1.86 -0.83 -7.67
C PHE A 71 -3.29 -1.08 -8.15
N THR A 72 -4.17 -0.09 -8.02
CA THR A 72 -5.59 -0.21 -8.42
C THR A 72 -5.85 -0.01 -9.92
N PRO A 73 -5.37 1.07 -10.58
CA PRO A 73 -5.80 1.41 -11.96
C PRO A 73 -5.34 0.39 -12.98
N PHE A 74 -6.18 -0.10 -13.90
CA PHE A 74 -5.77 -1.11 -14.90
C PHE A 74 -4.51 -0.70 -15.70
N LEU A 75 -4.39 0.59 -16.04
CA LEU A 75 -3.18 1.20 -16.62
C LEU A 75 -2.62 2.28 -15.68
N PHE A 76 -1.40 2.10 -15.19
CA PHE A 76 -0.74 3.11 -14.35
C PHE A 76 -0.28 4.37 -15.12
N SER A 77 -0.43 4.38 -16.45
CA SER A 77 0.10 5.44 -17.34
C SER A 77 -0.89 6.58 -17.61
N LEU A 78 -2.09 6.55 -17.03
CA LEU A 78 -3.19 7.44 -17.40
C LEU A 78 -3.37 8.54 -16.34
N ASP A 79 -2.58 9.60 -16.49
CA ASP A 79 -2.63 10.77 -15.61
C ASP A 79 -3.46 11.93 -16.18
N SER A 80 -4.16 11.73 -17.30
CA SER A 80 -5.09 12.76 -17.76
C SER A 80 -6.45 12.59 -17.09
N PRO A 81 -7.06 13.65 -16.52
CA PRO A 81 -8.47 13.63 -16.08
C PRO A 81 -9.46 13.34 -17.23
N THR A 82 -9.01 13.36 -18.50
CA THR A 82 -9.78 12.90 -19.66
C THR A 82 -9.64 11.40 -19.95
N ASP A 83 -8.66 10.73 -19.34
CA ASP A 83 -8.33 9.31 -19.57
C ASP A 83 -8.91 8.38 -18.49
N THR A 84 -9.55 8.91 -17.44
CA THR A 84 -10.29 8.11 -16.44
C THR A 84 -11.33 7.20 -17.10
N ASP A 85 -11.92 7.65 -18.21
CA ASP A 85 -12.86 6.87 -19.02
C ASP A 85 -12.21 5.63 -19.64
N THR A 86 -10.91 5.68 -19.97
CA THR A 86 -10.20 4.53 -20.57
C THR A 86 -9.80 3.50 -19.53
N ASP A 87 -9.36 3.91 -18.34
CA ASP A 87 -9.04 2.98 -17.25
C ASP A 87 -10.30 2.24 -16.78
N THR A 88 -11.39 2.99 -16.59
CA THR A 88 -12.70 2.42 -16.23
C THR A 88 -13.25 1.51 -17.31
N LEU A 89 -13.06 1.84 -18.60
CA LEU A 89 -13.39 0.94 -19.71
C LEU A 89 -12.61 -0.37 -19.63
N PHE A 90 -11.28 -0.33 -19.49
CA PHE A 90 -10.46 -1.53 -19.40
C PHE A 90 -10.80 -2.37 -18.17
N ALA A 91 -11.05 -1.73 -17.02
CA ALA A 91 -11.50 -2.41 -15.80
C ALA A 91 -12.86 -3.09 -16.02
N THR A 92 -13.81 -2.41 -16.67
CA THR A 92 -15.13 -2.97 -17.00
C THR A 92 -15.02 -4.15 -17.97
N MET A 93 -14.19 -4.01 -19.01
CA MET A 93 -13.94 -5.09 -19.97
C MET A 93 -13.28 -6.29 -19.30
N SER A 94 -12.29 -6.08 -18.43
CA SER A 94 -11.67 -7.14 -17.64
C SER A 94 -12.73 -7.86 -16.79
N ALA A 95 -13.57 -7.13 -16.06
CA ALA A 95 -14.63 -7.72 -15.24
C ALA A 95 -15.65 -8.54 -16.07
N GLN A 96 -16.08 -8.02 -17.23
CA GLN A 96 -17.00 -8.73 -18.13
C GLN A 96 -16.37 -10.00 -18.73
N LEU A 97 -15.10 -9.93 -19.14
CA LEU A 97 -14.36 -11.09 -19.63
C LEU A 97 -14.17 -12.12 -18.52
N ARG A 98 -13.84 -11.66 -17.31
CA ARG A 98 -13.64 -12.51 -16.13
C ARG A 98 -14.90 -13.29 -15.78
N ALA A 99 -16.05 -12.61 -15.77
CA ALA A 99 -17.34 -13.24 -15.48
C ALA A 99 -17.72 -14.37 -16.47
N ARG A 100 -17.20 -14.32 -17.71
CA ARG A 100 -17.47 -15.32 -18.75
C ARG A 100 -16.40 -16.40 -18.87
N SER A 101 -15.13 -16.01 -18.78
CA SER A 101 -13.99 -16.91 -18.88
C SER A 101 -12.75 -16.25 -18.30
N PRO A 102 -12.32 -16.67 -17.10
CA PRO A 102 -11.16 -16.07 -16.43
C PRO A 102 -9.86 -16.34 -17.21
N ARG A 103 -9.83 -17.43 -17.98
CA ARG A 103 -8.75 -17.75 -18.91
C ARG A 103 -8.65 -16.77 -20.07
N LYS A 104 -9.79 -16.38 -20.66
CA LYS A 104 -9.80 -15.37 -21.74
C LYS A 104 -9.42 -13.99 -21.20
N GLU A 105 -9.89 -13.63 -20.00
CA GLU A 105 -9.49 -12.40 -19.35
C GLU A 105 -7.98 -12.34 -19.13
N ALA A 106 -7.39 -13.37 -18.54
CA ALA A 106 -5.95 -13.41 -18.28
C ALA A 106 -5.11 -13.27 -19.56
N LEU A 107 -5.52 -13.97 -20.63
CA LEU A 107 -4.85 -13.85 -21.94
C LEU A 107 -5.00 -12.45 -22.53
N TRP A 108 -6.22 -11.90 -22.50
CA TRP A 108 -6.51 -10.56 -23.00
C TRP A 108 -5.72 -9.50 -22.22
N ARG A 109 -5.70 -9.56 -20.89
CA ARG A 109 -4.93 -8.66 -20.03
C ARG A 109 -3.44 -8.76 -20.33
N HIS A 110 -2.91 -9.98 -20.41
CA HIS A 110 -1.50 -10.21 -20.74
C HIS A 110 -1.12 -9.60 -22.11
N GLN A 111 -1.91 -9.87 -23.15
CA GLN A 111 -1.69 -9.32 -24.49
C GLN A 111 -1.80 -7.80 -24.49
N THR A 112 -2.88 -7.26 -23.92
CA THR A 112 -3.14 -5.82 -23.85
C THR A 112 -2.00 -5.08 -23.14
N LEU A 113 -1.62 -5.54 -21.95
CA LEU A 113 -0.53 -4.93 -21.18
C LEU A 113 0.82 -5.08 -21.90
N THR A 114 1.11 -6.24 -22.48
CA THR A 114 2.36 -6.46 -23.21
C THR A 114 2.46 -5.50 -24.39
N THR A 115 1.42 -5.39 -25.22
CA THR A 115 1.38 -4.46 -26.36
C THR A 115 1.50 -3.00 -25.90
N LEU A 116 0.81 -2.62 -24.82
CA LEU A 116 0.89 -1.26 -24.29
C LEU A 116 2.27 -0.91 -23.72
N PHE A 117 2.97 -1.88 -23.13
CA PHE A 117 4.30 -1.69 -22.57
C PHE A 117 5.44 -1.79 -23.60
N THR A 118 5.21 -2.41 -24.76
CA THR A 118 6.19 -2.51 -25.86
C THR A 118 5.98 -1.51 -26.98
N GLY A 119 4.85 -0.78 -26.99
CA GLY A 119 4.58 0.27 -27.97
C GLY A 119 5.64 1.39 -27.97
N SER A 120 5.79 2.06 -29.12
CA SER A 120 6.82 3.09 -29.35
C SER A 120 6.83 4.23 -28.33
N ASP A 121 5.66 4.66 -27.84
CA ASP A 121 5.52 5.72 -26.83
C ASP A 121 5.39 5.21 -25.39
N ALA A 122 5.48 3.88 -25.16
CA ALA A 122 5.28 3.28 -23.84
C ALA A 122 6.24 3.86 -22.80
N LYS A 123 7.55 3.90 -23.12
CA LYS A 123 8.58 4.42 -22.21
C LYS A 123 8.32 5.87 -21.80
N ARG A 124 7.87 6.71 -22.74
CA ARG A 124 7.57 8.13 -22.47
C ARG A 124 6.39 8.26 -21.50
N ARG A 125 5.29 7.53 -21.76
CA ARG A 125 4.08 7.55 -20.92
C ARG A 125 4.36 7.04 -19.50
N ILE A 126 5.06 5.91 -19.39
CA ILE A 126 5.46 5.32 -18.09
C ILE A 126 6.28 6.31 -17.26
N ASN A 127 7.28 6.94 -17.87
CA ASN A 127 8.12 7.90 -17.18
C ASN A 127 7.35 9.16 -16.77
N ALA A 128 6.46 9.66 -17.63
CA ALA A 128 5.63 10.82 -17.31
C ALA A 128 4.70 10.55 -16.11
N ALA A 129 4.02 9.40 -16.11
CA ALA A 129 3.17 8.98 -14.99
C ALA A 129 3.99 8.78 -13.70
N ALA A 130 5.14 8.09 -13.79
CA ALA A 130 6.01 7.92 -12.63
C ALA A 130 6.49 9.26 -12.05
N SER A 131 6.87 10.21 -12.89
CA SER A 131 7.25 11.56 -12.45
C SER A 131 6.09 12.29 -11.77
N SER A 132 4.89 12.23 -12.33
CA SER A 132 3.70 12.84 -11.75
C SER A 132 3.33 12.23 -10.39
N ILE A 133 3.40 10.90 -10.24
CA ILE A 133 3.18 10.22 -8.96
C ILE A 133 4.24 10.62 -7.92
N VAL A 134 5.51 10.75 -8.33
CA VAL A 134 6.57 11.25 -7.45
C VAL A 134 6.23 12.65 -6.94
N GLU A 135 5.84 13.57 -7.82
CA GLU A 135 5.49 14.94 -7.42
C GLU A 135 4.24 14.99 -6.54
N ASP A 136 3.21 14.17 -6.81
CA ASP A 136 2.02 14.05 -5.97
C ASP A 136 2.37 13.58 -4.55
N ILE A 137 3.17 12.52 -4.43
CA ILE A 137 3.62 11.99 -3.15
C ILE A 137 4.46 13.05 -2.41
N VAL A 138 5.49 13.61 -3.06
CA VAL A 138 6.36 14.64 -2.47
C VAL A 138 5.54 15.83 -1.98
N THR A 139 4.63 16.36 -2.79
CA THR A 139 3.76 17.48 -2.41
C THR A 139 2.90 17.15 -1.20
N SER A 140 2.44 15.91 -1.07
CA SER A 140 1.59 15.49 0.05
C SER A 140 2.35 15.34 1.38
N ILE A 141 3.63 14.95 1.34
CA ILE A 141 4.40 14.61 2.56
C ILE A 141 5.37 15.72 2.99
N THR A 142 5.98 16.48 2.08
CA THR A 142 6.97 17.52 2.39
C THR A 142 6.49 18.56 3.44
N PRO A 143 5.20 18.94 3.53
CA PRO A 143 4.73 19.84 4.59
C PRO A 143 4.96 19.34 6.02
N PHE A 144 5.21 18.04 6.20
CA PHE A 144 5.48 17.41 7.49
C PHE A 144 6.96 17.17 7.76
N ALA A 145 7.85 17.63 6.88
CA ALA A 145 9.30 17.50 7.00
C ALA A 145 9.97 18.87 7.18
N GLU A 146 11.25 18.84 7.51
CA GLU A 146 12.11 20.01 7.46
C GLU A 146 12.46 20.37 6.00
N PRO A 147 12.51 21.66 5.62
CA PRO A 147 12.81 22.05 4.23
C PRO A 147 14.16 21.54 3.70
N SER A 148 15.14 21.30 4.58
CA SER A 148 16.44 20.73 4.19
C SER A 148 16.36 19.27 3.72
N GLU A 149 15.35 18.53 4.16
CA GLU A 149 15.18 17.11 3.83
C GLU A 149 14.51 16.88 2.47
N GLU A 150 13.98 17.94 1.83
CA GLU A 150 13.15 17.84 0.62
C GLU A 150 13.84 17.05 -0.52
N GLU A 151 15.13 17.28 -0.77
CA GLU A 151 15.85 16.59 -1.84
C GLU A 151 16.13 15.11 -1.49
N GLY A 152 16.35 14.82 -0.21
CA GLY A 152 16.46 13.46 0.32
C GLY A 152 15.15 12.68 0.15
N ILE A 153 14.05 13.31 0.55
CA ILE A 153 12.69 12.78 0.39
C ILE A 153 12.39 12.52 -1.09
N ARG A 154 12.61 13.50 -1.97
CA ARG A 154 12.37 13.36 -3.41
C ARG A 154 13.16 12.19 -4.00
N THR A 155 14.43 12.05 -3.63
CA THR A 155 15.27 10.93 -4.08
C THR A 155 14.76 9.59 -3.57
N ALA A 156 14.35 9.52 -2.31
CA ALA A 156 13.80 8.29 -1.73
C ALA A 156 12.45 7.91 -2.35
N VAL A 157 11.52 8.86 -2.54
CA VAL A 157 10.23 8.65 -3.22
C VAL A 157 10.43 8.14 -4.65
N ARG A 158 11.37 8.70 -5.43
CA ARG A 158 11.69 8.18 -6.77
C ARG A 158 12.07 6.70 -6.76
N ARG A 159 12.86 6.26 -5.78
CA ARG A 159 13.25 4.84 -5.63
C ARG A 159 12.04 3.96 -5.28
N ILE A 160 11.20 4.42 -4.36
CA ILE A 160 9.97 3.74 -3.94
C ILE A 160 9.01 3.59 -5.13
N VAL A 161 8.72 4.67 -5.85
CA VAL A 161 7.81 4.64 -7.03
C VAL A 161 8.34 3.73 -8.12
N LYS A 162 9.66 3.77 -8.38
CA LYS A 162 10.29 2.86 -9.35
C LYS A 162 10.11 1.39 -8.92
N LEU A 163 10.42 1.06 -7.67
CA LEU A 163 10.26 -0.30 -7.15
C LEU A 163 8.79 -0.74 -7.18
N ALA A 164 7.86 0.12 -6.78
CA ALA A 164 6.43 -0.16 -6.82
C ALA A 164 5.94 -0.45 -8.25
N ALA A 165 6.33 0.37 -9.23
CA ALA A 165 5.96 0.18 -10.63
C ALA A 165 6.56 -1.12 -11.22
N GLU A 166 7.83 -1.43 -10.90
CA GLU A 166 8.48 -2.67 -11.32
C GLU A 166 7.79 -3.90 -10.71
N THR A 167 7.62 -3.92 -9.38
CA THR A 167 6.95 -5.00 -8.66
C THR A 167 5.53 -5.24 -9.19
N TRP A 168 4.77 -4.17 -9.38
CA TRP A 168 3.38 -4.28 -9.82
C TRP A 168 3.25 -4.69 -11.29
N ARG A 169 4.18 -4.26 -12.16
CA ARG A 169 4.21 -4.70 -13.55
C ARG A 169 4.38 -6.22 -13.66
N PHE A 170 5.26 -6.82 -12.86
CA PHE A 170 5.41 -8.28 -12.83
C PHE A 170 4.15 -8.96 -12.31
N ALA A 171 3.60 -8.48 -11.19
CA ALA A 171 2.35 -8.99 -10.62
C ALA A 171 1.19 -8.99 -11.64
N ARG A 172 1.09 -7.95 -12.47
CA ARG A 172 0.06 -7.82 -13.51
C ARG A 172 0.25 -8.65 -14.75
N LEU A 173 1.43 -9.24 -14.97
CA LEU A 173 1.64 -10.15 -16.09
C LEU A 173 1.36 -11.60 -15.69
N GLU A 174 1.14 -11.87 -14.40
CA GLU A 174 0.75 -13.19 -13.92
C GLU A 174 -0.61 -13.61 -14.50
N ARG A 175 -0.77 -14.93 -14.68
CA ARG A 175 -2.01 -15.52 -15.21
C ARG A 175 -3.17 -15.32 -14.23
N GLU A 176 -2.87 -15.35 -12.95
CA GLU A 176 -3.83 -15.09 -11.88
C GLU A 176 -3.91 -13.59 -11.59
N LEU A 177 -5.09 -13.15 -11.12
CA LEU A 177 -5.30 -11.74 -10.82
C LEU A 177 -4.73 -11.44 -9.44
N ILE A 178 -3.84 -10.46 -9.39
CA ILE A 178 -3.33 -9.88 -8.14
C ILE A 178 -4.06 -8.57 -7.91
N SER A 179 -4.61 -8.42 -6.71
CA SER A 179 -5.30 -7.22 -6.25
C SER A 179 -4.59 -6.61 -5.06
N ALA A 180 -4.61 -5.29 -4.96
CA ALA A 180 -4.19 -4.55 -3.79
C ALA A 180 -5.39 -3.80 -3.23
N HIS A 181 -5.54 -3.83 -1.91
CA HIS A 181 -6.69 -3.28 -1.22
C HIS A 181 -6.25 -2.45 -0.03
N MET A 182 -6.66 -1.19 0.00
CA MET A 182 -6.37 -0.25 1.08
C MET A 182 -7.48 0.82 1.16
N PRO A 183 -8.68 0.46 1.66
CA PRO A 183 -9.78 1.41 1.73
C PRO A 183 -9.48 2.54 2.71
N ALA A 184 -10.25 3.62 2.65
CA ALA A 184 -10.26 4.60 3.72
C ALA A 184 -10.76 3.97 5.04
N VAL A 185 -10.27 4.48 6.16
CA VAL A 185 -10.72 4.06 7.49
C VAL A 185 -12.22 4.36 7.61
N GLY A 186 -13.02 3.36 7.98
CA GLY A 186 -14.50 3.45 8.02
C GLY A 186 -15.23 3.25 6.69
N ALA A 187 -14.52 3.17 5.56
CA ALA A 187 -15.10 2.82 4.25
C ALA A 187 -14.90 1.34 3.88
N GLY A 188 -14.41 0.53 4.82
CA GLY A 188 -14.18 -0.90 4.62
C GLY A 188 -15.45 -1.74 4.71
N SER A 189 -15.41 -2.93 4.14
CA SER A 189 -16.46 -3.95 4.28
C SER A 189 -16.32 -4.73 5.59
N GLU A 190 -17.31 -5.53 5.98
CA GLU A 190 -17.19 -6.44 7.14
C GLU A 190 -15.98 -7.39 7.00
N GLU A 191 -15.53 -7.68 5.77
CA GLU A 191 -14.32 -8.47 5.52
C GLU A 191 -13.04 -7.74 5.94
N ASP A 192 -13.02 -6.41 5.91
CA ASP A 192 -11.88 -5.61 6.36
C ASP A 192 -11.73 -5.60 7.90
N SER A 193 -12.74 -6.10 8.61
CA SER A 193 -12.74 -6.28 10.07
C SER A 193 -12.43 -7.72 10.49
N LYS A 194 -12.22 -8.64 9.54
CA LYS A 194 -11.81 -10.01 9.84
C LYS A 194 -10.40 -10.01 10.45
N GLU A 195 -10.23 -10.79 11.50
CA GLU A 195 -8.97 -10.95 12.22
C GLU A 195 -7.87 -11.44 11.26
N GLY A 196 -6.65 -10.89 11.38
CA GLY A 196 -5.50 -11.25 10.54
C GLY A 196 -5.35 -10.50 9.20
N PHE A 197 -6.33 -9.68 8.77
CA PHE A 197 -6.22 -8.91 7.52
C PHE A 197 -5.28 -7.70 7.63
N TRP A 198 -5.26 -7.07 8.80
CA TRP A 198 -4.48 -5.87 9.09
C TRP A 198 -3.59 -6.13 10.30
N THR A 199 -2.30 -6.38 10.07
CA THR A 199 -1.33 -6.56 11.15
C THR A 199 -1.04 -5.23 11.84
N PRO A 200 -0.85 -5.22 13.17
CA PRO A 200 -0.46 -4.02 13.88
C PRO A 200 0.98 -3.62 13.53
N GLN A 201 1.25 -2.31 13.52
CA GLN A 201 2.59 -1.78 13.42
C GLN A 201 3.42 -2.21 14.64
N ALA A 202 4.66 -2.63 14.41
CA ALA A 202 5.62 -2.87 15.47
C ALA A 202 6.27 -1.59 15.96
N PHE A 203 6.58 -1.57 17.25
CA PHE A 203 7.33 -0.51 17.91
C PHE A 203 8.48 -1.10 18.72
N ASP A 204 9.58 -0.36 18.84
CA ASP A 204 10.72 -0.80 19.63
C ASP A 204 10.39 -0.73 21.13
N PRO A 205 10.48 -1.84 21.88
CA PRO A 205 10.28 -1.85 23.33
C PRO A 205 11.27 -0.95 24.08
N ALA A 206 12.43 -0.65 23.51
CA ALA A 206 13.38 0.30 24.11
C ALA A 206 12.86 1.74 24.09
N GLU A 207 12.09 2.11 23.07
CA GLU A 207 11.47 3.44 22.97
C GLU A 207 10.13 3.50 23.72
N PHE A 208 9.43 2.36 23.84
CA PHE A 208 8.16 2.24 24.56
C PHE A 208 8.19 1.04 25.53
N PRO A 209 8.88 1.18 26.69
CA PRO A 209 8.98 0.09 27.67
C PRO A 209 7.59 -0.26 28.23
N GLY A 210 7.26 -1.55 28.22
CA GLY A 210 5.95 -2.07 28.66
C GLY A 210 4.90 -2.18 27.54
N SER A 211 5.24 -1.80 26.31
CA SER A 211 4.43 -2.13 25.14
C SER A 211 4.52 -3.64 24.82
N GLY A 212 3.38 -4.33 24.76
CA GLY A 212 3.30 -5.70 24.25
C GLY A 212 3.44 -5.83 22.74
N SER A 213 3.98 -4.81 22.05
CA SER A 213 4.06 -4.76 20.58
C SER A 213 5.16 -5.69 20.03
N PRO A 214 4.94 -6.33 18.87
CA PRO A 214 6.02 -6.98 18.12
C PRO A 214 7.12 -5.97 17.73
N THR A 215 8.32 -6.46 17.42
CA THR A 215 9.48 -5.65 17.00
C THR A 215 9.50 -5.43 15.48
N MET A 216 10.09 -4.32 15.00
CA MET A 216 10.11 -3.96 13.57
C MET A 216 10.72 -5.03 12.65
N SER A 217 11.74 -5.76 13.13
CA SER A 217 12.36 -6.89 12.40
C SER A 217 11.39 -8.07 12.20
N ALA A 218 10.46 -8.27 13.15
CA ALA A 218 9.41 -9.28 13.05
C ALA A 218 8.40 -8.91 11.95
N VAL A 219 7.99 -7.65 11.81
CA VAL A 219 6.97 -7.23 10.82
C VAL A 219 7.43 -7.43 9.38
N VAL A 220 8.71 -7.15 9.08
CA VAL A 220 9.28 -7.38 7.73
C VAL A 220 9.34 -8.88 7.40
N SER A 221 9.50 -9.72 8.43
CA SER A 221 9.50 -11.19 8.31
C SER A 221 8.09 -11.81 8.31
N SER A 222 7.11 -11.13 8.92
CA SER A 222 5.71 -11.58 9.09
C SER A 222 4.77 -11.22 7.92
N ILE A 223 5.32 -10.78 6.78
CA ILE A 223 4.56 -10.62 5.53
C ILE A 223 4.23 -12.00 4.91
N GLY A 224 4.79 -13.08 5.46
CA GLY A 224 4.39 -14.47 5.19
C GLY A 224 3.06 -14.87 5.83
N PRO A 225 2.59 -16.12 5.60
CA PRO A 225 1.36 -16.63 6.21
C PRO A 225 1.52 -16.62 7.73
N LEU A 226 0.63 -15.93 8.43
CA LEU A 226 0.56 -15.98 9.89
C LEU A 226 -0.22 -17.25 10.28
N ASP A 227 0.33 -18.05 11.20
CA ASP A 227 -0.45 -19.07 11.91
C ASP A 227 -1.56 -18.34 12.69
N GLU A 228 -2.79 -18.87 12.62
CA GLU A 228 -4.05 -18.28 13.11
C GLU A 228 -4.15 -18.15 14.65
N LYS A 229 -3.03 -17.98 15.37
CA LYS A 229 -2.99 -17.94 16.83
C LYS A 229 -2.25 -16.72 17.33
N GLU A 230 -2.90 -15.56 17.26
CA GLU A 230 -2.66 -14.42 18.14
C GLU A 230 -3.83 -13.43 17.98
N GLY A 231 -4.96 -13.78 18.62
CA GLY A 231 -6.22 -13.03 18.59
C GLY A 231 -6.76 -12.81 19.99
N GLU A 232 -6.15 -11.88 20.73
CA GLU A 232 -6.80 -11.20 21.86
C GLU A 232 -6.96 -9.73 21.47
N GLY A 233 -8.18 -9.33 21.08
CA GLY A 233 -8.46 -7.91 20.86
C GLY A 233 -9.69 -7.61 20.01
N ALA A 234 -10.86 -8.13 20.39
CA ALA A 234 -12.13 -7.88 19.69
C ALA A 234 -12.63 -6.41 19.72
N ASP A 235 -11.83 -5.45 20.19
CA ASP A 235 -12.20 -4.03 20.34
C ASP A 235 -11.13 -3.04 19.85
N ARG A 236 -10.06 -3.49 19.19
CA ARG A 236 -9.01 -2.60 18.67
C ARG A 236 -9.51 -1.83 17.45
N LYS A 237 -9.43 -0.49 17.47
CA LYS A 237 -9.90 0.35 16.37
C LYS A 237 -8.75 0.79 15.47
N VAL A 238 -8.85 0.45 14.19
CA VAL A 238 -7.90 0.95 13.17
C VAL A 238 -8.00 2.47 13.06
N LEU A 239 -6.89 3.17 13.30
CA LEU A 239 -6.77 4.61 13.12
C LEU A 239 -6.20 4.99 11.75
N LEU A 240 -5.21 4.23 11.27
CA LEU A 240 -4.59 4.43 9.97
C LEU A 240 -4.20 3.08 9.37
N ARG A 241 -4.35 2.94 8.05
CA ARG A 241 -3.75 1.82 7.30
C ARG A 241 -2.41 2.28 6.77
N LEU A 242 -1.36 1.52 6.97
CA LEU A 242 0.02 1.88 6.63
C LEU A 242 0.51 1.21 5.34
N PHE A 243 -0.03 0.04 4.99
CA PHE A 243 0.35 -0.67 3.77
C PHE A 243 -0.80 -1.54 3.25
N PRO A 244 -1.05 -1.64 1.92
CA PRO A 244 -2.16 -2.40 1.37
C PRO A 244 -2.07 -3.90 1.67
N VAL A 245 -3.24 -4.54 1.75
CA VAL A 245 -3.34 -5.99 1.59
C VAL A 245 -3.13 -6.31 0.12
N VAL A 246 -2.18 -7.18 -0.19
CA VAL A 246 -1.94 -7.66 -1.55
C VAL A 246 -2.22 -9.15 -1.61
N ARG A 247 -3.17 -9.55 -2.46
CA ARG A 247 -3.60 -10.94 -2.58
C ARG A 247 -3.75 -11.38 -4.02
N ARG A 248 -3.39 -12.63 -4.28
CA ARG A 248 -3.75 -13.40 -5.46
C ARG A 248 -5.13 -13.99 -5.24
N GLU A 249 -6.02 -13.76 -6.20
CA GLU A 249 -7.34 -14.37 -6.15
C GLU A 249 -7.30 -15.89 -6.34
N CYS A 250 -8.30 -16.59 -5.79
CA CYS A 250 -8.50 -18.02 -5.96
C CYS A 250 -8.52 -18.44 -7.43
N ARG A 251 -7.95 -19.61 -7.77
CA ARG A 251 -8.16 -20.19 -9.11
C ARG A 251 -9.63 -20.57 -9.28
N GLN A 252 -10.30 -19.91 -10.23
CA GLN A 252 -11.66 -20.30 -10.63
C GLN A 252 -11.68 -21.71 -11.22
N LYS A 253 -12.83 -22.39 -11.09
CA LYS A 253 -13.02 -23.81 -11.46
C LYS A 253 -12.58 -24.15 -12.89
N ASP A 254 -12.70 -23.22 -13.84
CA ASP A 254 -12.27 -23.38 -15.24
C ASP A 254 -10.76 -23.63 -15.45
N TRP A 255 -9.95 -23.44 -14.41
CA TRP A 255 -8.50 -23.66 -14.42
C TRP A 255 -8.07 -24.95 -13.71
N ARG A 256 -9.01 -25.73 -13.17
CA ARG A 256 -8.71 -27.01 -12.54
C ARG A 256 -8.59 -28.07 -13.63
N ASP A 257 -7.36 -28.52 -13.88
CA ASP A 257 -7.09 -29.70 -14.69
C ASP A 257 -7.48 -30.94 -13.86
N GLY A 258 -8.74 -31.38 -13.96
CA GLY A 258 -9.21 -32.67 -13.44
C GLY A 258 -10.07 -32.64 -12.16
N GLU A 259 -10.95 -33.63 -12.05
CA GLU A 259 -11.75 -33.94 -10.86
C GLU A 259 -10.84 -34.47 -9.73
N GLY A 260 -10.27 -33.57 -8.92
CA GLY A 260 -9.46 -33.98 -7.76
C GLY A 260 -8.42 -32.99 -7.25
N GLY A 261 -8.25 -31.82 -7.89
CA GLY A 261 -7.37 -30.77 -7.36
C GLY A 261 -8.01 -30.03 -6.17
N ASP A 262 -7.26 -29.91 -5.06
CA ASP A 262 -7.64 -29.12 -3.88
C ASP A 262 -8.14 -27.72 -4.26
N GLU A 263 -9.07 -27.17 -3.47
CA GLU A 263 -9.58 -25.84 -3.68
C GLU A 263 -8.48 -24.80 -3.46
N ASP A 264 -7.99 -24.18 -4.53
CA ASP A 264 -7.04 -23.07 -4.42
C ASP A 264 -7.73 -21.84 -3.82
N GLN A 265 -7.41 -21.54 -2.55
CA GLN A 265 -7.94 -20.41 -1.79
C GLN A 265 -7.25 -19.07 -2.11
N GLY A 266 -6.40 -19.03 -3.14
CA GLY A 266 -5.59 -17.85 -3.45
C GLY A 266 -4.34 -17.80 -2.57
N CYS A 267 -3.68 -16.66 -2.50
CA CYS A 267 -2.63 -16.44 -1.50
C CYS A 267 -2.47 -14.96 -1.17
N VAL A 268 -2.10 -14.67 0.08
CA VAL A 268 -1.76 -13.33 0.51
C VAL A 268 -0.26 -13.13 0.26
N TYR A 269 0.09 -12.15 -0.58
CA TYR A 269 1.49 -11.75 -0.80
C TYR A 269 1.95 -10.71 0.21
N SER A 270 1.02 -9.92 0.72
CA SER A 270 1.25 -9.01 1.83
C SER A 270 -0.03 -8.88 2.63
N HIS A 271 0.05 -9.18 3.92
CA HIS A 271 -0.97 -8.72 4.86
C HIS A 271 -0.94 -7.18 4.89
N GLY A 272 -2.10 -6.57 5.14
CA GLY A 272 -2.17 -5.14 5.31
C GLY A 272 -1.51 -4.76 6.63
N LEU A 273 -1.01 -3.53 6.73
CA LEU A 273 -0.44 -3.01 7.97
C LEU A 273 -1.30 -1.86 8.48
N ALA A 274 -1.51 -1.75 9.78
CA ALA A 274 -2.33 -0.70 10.38
C ALA A 274 -1.76 -0.20 11.71
N LEU A 275 -2.08 1.06 12.00
CA LEU A 275 -1.95 1.69 13.32
C LEU A 275 -3.31 1.61 14.02
N TYR A 276 -3.32 1.08 15.23
CA TYR A 276 -4.49 0.92 16.09
C TYR A 276 -4.52 1.98 17.20
N ASP A 277 -5.68 2.13 17.85
CA ASP A 277 -5.92 3.13 18.89
C ASP A 277 -5.23 2.84 20.22
N ASP A 278 -4.91 1.58 20.48
CA ASP A 278 -4.15 1.10 21.63
C ASP A 278 -2.65 0.94 21.35
N ASP A 279 -2.17 1.34 20.16
CA ASP A 279 -0.75 1.28 19.86
C ASP A 279 0.05 2.28 20.74
N PRO A 280 1.29 1.95 21.15
CA PRO A 280 2.04 2.72 22.15
C PRO A 280 2.21 4.21 21.83
N PRO A 281 2.53 4.63 20.58
CA PRO A 281 2.61 6.05 20.26
C PRO A 281 1.27 6.79 20.37
N VAL A 282 0.15 6.07 20.24
CA VAL A 282 -1.20 6.63 20.35
C VAL A 282 -1.57 6.80 21.81
N VAL A 283 -1.41 5.76 22.63
CA VAL A 283 -1.71 5.78 24.08
C VAL A 283 -0.82 6.77 24.83
N SER A 284 0.39 7.04 24.31
CA SER A 284 1.31 8.02 24.88
C SER A 284 0.96 9.48 24.56
N ARG A 285 -0.20 9.77 23.95
CA ARG A 285 -0.66 11.12 23.56
C ARG A 285 -2.03 11.45 24.14
#